data_AF-A0A6N8R972-F1
#
_entry.id   AF-A0A6N8R972-F1
#
_cell.length_a   1.000
_cell.length_b   1.000
_cell.length_c   1.000
_cell.angle_alpha   90.00
_cell.angle_beta   90.00
_cell.angle_gamma   90.00
#
_symmetry.space_group_name_H-M   'P 1'
#
loop_
_entity.id
_entity.type
_entity.pdbx_description
1 polymer ?
#
loop_
_entity_poly.entity_id
_entity_poly.type
_entity_poly.pdbx_seq_one_letter_code
_entity_poly.pdbx_strand_id
1 'polypeptide(L)' 'KKDKITDREMEIIRMTAQGMQPKSIARIENCSVKTVYTHRRNAEAKLYSKIYKLVQ' A
#
# COMPACT_ATOMS: atom_id res chain seq x y z
N LYS A 1 12.63 0.82 9.97
CA LYS A 1 12.49 -0.66 9.99
C LYS A 1 11.60 -1.08 8.83
N LYS A 2 12.06 -2.01 8.00
CA LYS A 2 11.39 -2.46 6.76
C LYS A 2 9.99 -3.03 6.98
N ASP A 3 9.67 -3.40 8.22
CA ASP A 3 8.38 -4.00 8.61
C ASP A 3 7.25 -3.00 8.88
N LYS A 4 7.57 -1.69 8.95
CA LYS A 4 6.54 -0.66 9.14
C LYS A 4 5.95 -0.28 7.78
N ILE A 5 4.62 -0.24 7.72
CA ILE A 5 3.90 0.40 6.61
C ILE A 5 4.30 1.88 6.63
N THR A 6 4.76 2.40 5.50
CA THR A 6 5.13 3.81 5.37
C THR A 6 3.89 4.66 5.17
N ASP A 7 3.99 5.97 5.42
CA ASP A 7 2.85 6.90 5.23
C ASP A 7 2.33 6.83 3.79
N ARG A 8 3.24 6.71 2.83
CA ARG A 8 2.93 6.58 1.41
C ARG A 8 2.18 5.29 1.06
N GLU A 9 2.62 4.18 1.62
CA GLU A 9 1.93 2.90 1.46
C GLU A 9 0.54 2.94 2.10
N MET A 10 0.40 3.63 3.24
CA MET A 10 -0.87 3.80 3.94
C MET A 10 -1.84 4.67 3.13
N GLU A 11 -1.40 5.78 2.55
CA GLU A 11 -2.22 6.62 1.66
C GLU A 11 -2.77 5.83 0.46
N ILE A 12 -1.89 5.06 -0.19
CA ILE A 12 -2.29 4.20 -1.32
C ILE A 12 -3.28 3.13 -0.89
N ILE A 13 -3.10 2.50 0.29
CA ILE A 13 -4.08 1.55 0.84
C ILE A 13 -5.42 2.25 1.10
N ARG A 14 -5.43 3.43 1.72
CA ARG A 14 -6.68 4.15 2.05
C ARG A 14 -7.49 4.47 0.80
N MET A 15 -6.85 5.03 -0.23
CA MET A 15 -7.51 5.31 -1.51
C MET A 15 -7.99 4.02 -2.19
N THR A 16 -7.21 2.95 -2.12
CA THR A 16 -7.62 1.63 -2.64
C THR A 16 -8.85 1.11 -1.91
N ALA A 17 -8.91 1.25 -0.58
CA ALA A 17 -10.05 0.84 0.25
C ALA A 17 -11.32 1.67 -0.03
N GLN A 18 -11.17 2.91 -0.49
CA GLN A 18 -12.27 3.76 -0.98
C GLN A 18 -12.73 3.39 -2.41
N GLY A 19 -12.16 2.35 -3.02
CA GLY A 19 -12.50 1.91 -4.38
C GLY A 19 -11.82 2.70 -5.50
N MET A 20 -10.82 3.52 -5.19
CA MET A 20 -10.12 4.31 -6.20
C MET A 20 -9.30 3.44 -7.15
N GLN A 21 -9.36 3.75 -8.44
CA GLN A 21 -8.61 3.05 -9.47
C GLN A 21 -7.11 3.43 -9.42
N PRO A 22 -6.18 2.49 -9.67
CA PRO A 22 -4.72 2.75 -9.64
C PRO A 22 -4.27 3.92 -10.51
N LYS A 23 -4.96 4.17 -11.64
CA LYS A 23 -4.68 5.30 -12.53
C LYS A 23 -5.01 6.66 -11.89
N SER A 24 -6.07 6.72 -11.08
CA SER A 24 -6.46 7.93 -10.34
C SER A 24 -5.53 8.18 -9.17
N ILE A 25 -5.19 7.12 -8.43
CA ILE A 25 -4.22 7.17 -7.33
C ILE A 25 -2.87 7.67 -7.84
N ALA A 26 -2.38 7.15 -8.97
CA ALA A 26 -1.13 7.57 -9.58
C ALA A 26 -1.09 9.09 -9.89
N ARG A 27 -2.22 9.67 -10.32
CA ARG A 27 -2.34 11.12 -10.57
C ARG A 27 -2.29 11.93 -9.28
N ILE A 28 -3.02 11.52 -8.25
CA ILE A 28 -3.07 12.20 -6.94
C ILE A 28 -1.70 12.16 -6.28
N GLU A 29 -1.08 10.99 -6.31
CA GLU A 29 0.21 10.72 -5.70
C GLU A 29 1.38 11.23 -6.56
N ASN A 30 1.15 11.78 -7.75
CA ASN A 30 2.23 12.20 -8.66
C ASN A 30 3.30 11.09 -8.85
N CYS A 31 2.86 9.87 -9.16
CA CYS A 31 3.75 8.75 -9.42
C CYS A 31 3.23 7.89 -10.58
N SER A 32 4.03 6.92 -11.02
CA SER A 32 3.59 6.00 -12.06
C SER A 32 2.57 4.99 -11.52
N VAL A 33 1.68 4.49 -12.39
CA VAL A 33 0.77 3.38 -12.02
C VAL A 33 1.55 2.16 -11.53
N LYS A 34 2.73 1.88 -12.12
CA LYS A 34 3.64 0.82 -11.65
C LYS A 34 4.07 1.05 -10.20
N THR A 35 4.40 2.29 -9.84
CA THR A 35 4.77 2.68 -8.48
C THR A 35 3.64 2.43 -7.49
N VAL A 36 2.38 2.74 -7.87
CA VAL A 36 1.19 2.42 -7.05
C VAL A 36 1.11 0.91 -6.78
N TYR A 37 1.26 0.06 -7.81
CA TYR A 37 1.26 -1.40 -7.62
C TYR A 37 2.41 -1.88 -6.72
N THR A 38 3.61 -1.29 -6.86
CA THR A 38 4.74 -1.62 -5.99
C THR A 38 4.46 -1.27 -4.53
N HIS A 39 3.90 -0.09 -4.25
CA HIS A 39 3.51 0.30 -2.90
C HIS A 39 2.44 -0.63 -2.33
N ARG A 40 1.41 -0.98 -3.11
CA ARG A 40 0.38 -1.95 -2.69
C ARG A 40 0.99 -3.28 -2.28
N ARG A 41 1.83 -3.88 -3.14
CA ARG A 41 2.49 -5.17 -2.86
C ARG A 41 3.37 -5.11 -1.61
N ASN A 42 4.13 -4.02 -1.43
CA ASN A 42 4.97 -3.85 -0.25
C ASN A 42 4.13 -3.72 1.02
N ALA A 43 3.03 -2.98 0.96
CA ALA A 43 2.14 -2.77 2.08
C ALA A 43 1.39 -4.07 2.47
N GLU A 44 0.92 -4.82 1.48
CA GLU A 44 0.32 -6.16 1.66
C GLU A 44 1.30 -7.10 2.36
N ALA A 45 2.55 -7.21 1.88
CA ALA A 45 3.56 -8.07 2.49
C ALA A 45 3.81 -7.72 3.96
N LYS A 46 3.84 -6.43 4.30
CA LYS A 46 4.00 -5.95 5.68
C LYS A 46 2.78 -6.28 6.54
N LEU A 47 1.57 -6.13 5.99
CA LEU A 47 0.32 -6.48 6.68
C LEU A 47 0.24 -7.98 6.97
N TYR A 48 0.53 -8.82 5.97
CA TYR A 48 0.59 -10.28 6.12
C TYR A 48 1.58 -10.70 7.21
N SER A 49 2.80 -10.13 7.19
CA SER A 49 3.80 -10.41 8.23
C SER A 49 3.29 -10.06 9.63
N LYS A 50 2.54 -8.96 9.77
CA LYS A 50 1.97 -8.53 11.05
C LYS A 50 0.85 -9.44 11.52
N ILE A 51 -0.08 -9.80 10.63
CA ILE A 51 -1.17 -10.75 10.94
C ILE A 51 -0.59 -12.09 11.37
N TYR A 52 0.38 -12.62 10.62
CA TYR A 52 1.01 -13.90 10.94
C TYR A 52 1.62 -13.93 12.35
N LYS A 53 2.31 -12.85 12.76
CA LYS A 53 2.89 -12.72 14.11
C LYS A 53 1.85 -12.59 15.24
N LEU A 54 0.60 -12.26 14.92
CA LEU A 54 -0.48 -12.15 15.92
C LEU A 54 -1.25 -13.47 16.10
N VAL A 55 -1.13 -14.38 15.13
CA VAL A 55 -1.84 -15.67 15.10
C VAL A 55 -0.95 -16.82 15.59
N GLN A 56 0.33 -16.53 15.88
CA GLN A 56 1.30 -17.45 16.51
C GLN A 56 1.52 -17.01 17.96
#